data_AF-A0A9W5Z3F0-F1
#
_entry.id   AF-A0A9W5Z3F0-F1
#
_cell.length_a   1.000
_cell.length_b   1.000
_cell.length_c   1.000
_cell.angle_alpha   90.00
_cell.angle_beta   90.00
_cell.angle_gamma   90.00
#
_symmetry.space_group_name_H-M   'P 1'
#
loop_
_entity.id
_entity.type
_entity.pdbx_description
1 polymer ?
#
loop_
_entity_poly.entity_id
_entity_poly.type
_entity_poly.pdbx_seq_one_letter_code
_entity_poly.pdbx_strand_id
1 'polypeptide(L)'
;MRSKHRNAASSGRPMGKEGLHGSLFAITLDAYGYTFVGKGTEYNSNYEARIYQALKALQGYAVPVYLGDIYLQQNIYYLPIRAIVHIALMSWGGKALKEDDCSFFKDEIDRTRSEISDAGIEHLDERAPNMLWNEEVQRVMFIDFGRAQVTRKRKFSGRKPHSSKSKRQRIAMRYEVVV
;
A
#
# COMPACT_ATOMS: atom_id res chain seq x y z
N MET A 1 1.83 -32.75 -34.21
CA MET A 1 1.78 -31.59 -33.29
C MET A 1 1.40 -32.10 -31.89
N ARG A 2 2.32 -32.08 -30.93
CA ARG A 2 2.03 -32.33 -29.50
C ARG A 2 2.51 -31.11 -28.72
N SER A 3 1.56 -30.30 -28.24
CA SER A 3 1.81 -29.20 -27.31
C SER A 3 2.36 -29.79 -26.01
N LYS A 4 3.65 -29.57 -25.73
CA LYS A 4 4.23 -29.76 -24.40
C LYS A 4 3.99 -28.46 -23.63
N HIS A 5 2.90 -28.40 -22.88
CA HIS A 5 2.82 -27.50 -21.73
C HIS A 5 3.91 -27.94 -20.74
N ARG A 6 5.09 -27.32 -20.83
CA ARG A 6 6.10 -27.44 -19.80
C ARG A 6 5.56 -26.67 -18.60
N ASN A 7 5.15 -27.40 -17.56
CA ASN A 7 4.85 -26.81 -16.27
C ASN A 7 6.09 -26.03 -15.83
N ALA A 8 5.96 -24.70 -15.70
CA ALA A 8 6.96 -23.89 -15.03
C ALA A 8 7.00 -24.35 -13.58
N ALA A 9 8.13 -24.94 -13.15
CA ALA A 9 8.33 -25.22 -11.75
C ALA A 9 8.31 -23.90 -10.99
N SER A 10 7.49 -23.83 -9.94
CA SER A 10 7.52 -22.75 -8.98
C SER A 10 7.85 -23.33 -7.62
N SER A 11 8.78 -22.70 -6.92
CA SER A 11 9.20 -23.13 -5.59
C SER A 11 8.85 -22.06 -4.56
N GLY A 12 8.17 -22.47 -3.49
CA GLY A 12 7.86 -21.62 -2.34
C GLY A 12 8.76 -21.99 -1.17
N ARG A 13 9.52 -21.03 -0.63
CA ARG A 13 10.35 -21.24 0.56
C ARG A 13 9.84 -20.37 1.71
N PRO A 14 9.52 -20.94 2.89
CA PRO A 14 9.20 -20.14 4.07
C PRO A 14 10.38 -19.23 4.42
N MET A 15 10.12 -17.96 4.71
CA MET A 15 11.18 -17.00 5.05
C MET A 15 11.55 -17.01 6.54
N GLY A 16 10.99 -17.92 7.34
CA GLY A 16 11.20 -17.98 8.79
C GLY A 16 10.66 -16.76 9.55
N LYS A 17 9.92 -15.87 8.87
CA LYS A 17 9.23 -14.73 9.45
C LYS A 17 7.75 -15.07 9.55
N GLU A 18 7.37 -15.60 10.70
CA GLU A 18 5.97 -15.83 11.06
C GLU A 18 5.45 -14.58 11.77
N GLY A 19 4.50 -13.89 11.16
CA GLY A 19 3.76 -12.82 11.79
C GLY A 19 2.59 -13.36 12.61
N LEU A 20 2.01 -12.51 13.46
CA LEU A 20 0.79 -12.83 14.21
C LEU A 20 -0.37 -13.22 13.27
N HIS A 21 -0.38 -12.66 12.07
CA HIS A 21 -1.48 -12.75 11.10
C HIS A 21 -1.15 -13.55 9.83
N GLY A 22 0.04 -14.16 9.70
CA GLY A 22 0.38 -14.93 8.50
C GLY A 22 1.84 -15.35 8.42
N SER A 23 2.16 -16.15 7.39
CA SER A 23 3.51 -16.65 7.10
C SER A 23 4.03 -16.04 5.82
N LEU A 24 5.29 -15.57 5.82
CA LEU A 24 5.93 -15.04 4.61
C LEU A 24 6.66 -16.13 3.83
N PHE A 25 6.48 -16.11 2.52
CA PHE A 25 7.06 -17.03 1.55
C PHE A 25 7.85 -16.25 0.49
N ALA A 26 9.02 -16.75 0.13
CA ALA A 26 9.65 -16.39 -1.13
C ALA A 26 9.11 -17.35 -2.20
N ILE A 27 8.40 -16.81 -3.20
CA ILE A 27 7.80 -17.58 -4.29
C ILE A 27 8.60 -17.31 -5.55
N THR A 28 9.28 -18.34 -6.06
CA THR A 28 10.11 -18.24 -7.27
C THR A 28 9.39 -18.87 -8.45
N LEU A 29 9.29 -18.13 -9.56
CA LEU A 29 8.89 -18.66 -10.85
C LEU A 29 10.16 -19.08 -11.60
N ASP A 30 10.58 -20.33 -11.44
CA ASP A 30 11.88 -20.81 -11.91
C ASP A 30 12.05 -20.65 -13.43
N ALA A 31 10.95 -20.78 -14.19
CA ALA A 31 10.95 -20.61 -15.63
C ALA A 31 11.29 -19.18 -16.11
N TYR A 32 11.17 -18.18 -15.22
CA TYR A 32 11.39 -16.77 -15.55
C TYR A 32 12.45 -16.10 -14.68
N GLY A 33 12.98 -16.80 -13.68
CA GLY A 33 13.99 -16.26 -12.76
C GLY A 33 13.48 -15.15 -11.84
N TYR A 34 12.16 -15.02 -11.66
CA TYR A 34 11.57 -14.01 -10.77
C TYR A 34 11.22 -14.59 -9.41
N THR A 35 11.48 -13.83 -8.35
CA THR A 35 11.06 -14.14 -6.99
C THR A 35 10.19 -13.03 -6.42
N PHE A 36 9.08 -13.42 -5.79
CA PHE A 36 8.10 -12.56 -5.15
C PHE A 36 7.97 -12.89 -3.68
N VAL A 37 7.38 -11.97 -2.92
CA VAL A 37 6.97 -12.22 -1.54
C VAL A 37 5.50 -12.63 -1.53
N GLY A 38 5.18 -13.74 -0.89
CA GLY A 38 3.82 -14.18 -0.62
C GLY A 38 3.51 -14.09 0.88
N LYS A 39 2.46 -13.38 1.26
CA LYS A 39 1.90 -13.38 2.62
C LYS A 39 0.74 -14.37 2.66
N GLY A 40 0.98 -15.54 3.23
CA GLY A 40 -0.05 -16.56 3.42
C GLY A 40 -0.85 -16.34 4.69
N THR A 41 -2.17 -16.43 4.60
CA THR A 41 -3.13 -16.25 5.70
C THR A 41 -4.14 -17.40 5.76
N GLU A 42 -4.69 -17.64 6.95
CA GLU A 42 -5.73 -18.67 7.20
C GLU A 42 -7.15 -18.16 6.91
N TYR A 43 -7.25 -16.92 6.45
CA TYR A 43 -8.48 -16.21 6.11
C TYR A 43 -8.26 -15.32 4.88
N ASN A 44 -9.34 -14.88 4.25
CA ASN A 44 -9.27 -13.99 3.09
C ASN A 44 -8.95 -12.55 3.53
N SER A 45 -7.79 -12.02 3.10
CA SER A 45 -7.34 -10.66 3.46
C SER A 45 -7.76 -9.59 2.44
N ASN A 46 -9.03 -9.65 1.98
CA ASN A 46 -9.54 -8.73 0.95
C ASN A 46 -9.47 -7.25 1.37
N TYR A 47 -9.45 -6.99 2.68
CA TYR A 47 -9.30 -5.63 3.21
C TYR A 47 -7.92 -5.06 2.91
N GLU A 48 -6.86 -5.80 3.21
CA GLU A 48 -5.48 -5.37 2.96
C GLU A 48 -5.23 -5.18 1.44
N ALA A 49 -5.78 -6.06 0.60
CA ALA A 49 -5.77 -5.91 -0.85
C ALA A 49 -6.39 -4.57 -1.31
N ARG A 50 -7.52 -4.16 -0.71
CA ARG A 50 -8.16 -2.86 -1.01
C ARG A 50 -7.31 -1.68 -0.57
N ILE A 51 -6.56 -1.80 0.52
CA ILE A 51 -5.61 -0.76 0.94
C ILE A 51 -4.49 -0.61 -0.08
N TYR A 52 -3.88 -1.71 -0.52
CA TYR A 52 -2.85 -1.65 -1.57
C TYR A 52 -3.39 -1.06 -2.88
N GLN A 53 -4.64 -1.36 -3.26
CA GLN A 53 -5.30 -0.75 -4.42
C GLN A 53 -5.50 0.76 -4.23
N ALA A 54 -5.89 1.22 -3.04
CA ALA A 54 -5.98 2.65 -2.73
C ALA A 54 -4.61 3.34 -2.79
N LEU A 55 -3.54 2.62 -2.44
CA LEU A 55 -2.16 3.08 -2.49
C LEU A 55 -1.47 2.82 -3.83
N LYS A 56 -2.20 2.55 -4.91
CA LYS A 56 -1.63 2.22 -6.24
C LYS A 56 -0.58 3.23 -6.73
N ALA A 57 -0.81 4.52 -6.46
CA ALA A 57 0.13 5.58 -6.85
C ALA A 57 1.45 5.55 -6.05
N LEU A 58 1.48 4.90 -4.88
CA LEU A 58 2.64 4.79 -3.98
C LEU A 58 3.44 3.49 -4.15
N GLN A 59 2.93 2.55 -4.97
CA GLN A 59 3.53 1.23 -5.14
C GLN A 59 4.85 1.31 -5.91
N GLY A 60 5.83 0.53 -5.45
CA GLY A 60 7.18 0.45 -6.02
C GLY A 60 8.17 1.45 -5.43
N TYR A 61 7.74 2.34 -4.52
CA TYR A 61 8.65 3.23 -3.82
C TYR A 61 8.32 3.42 -2.33
N ALA A 62 7.07 3.69 -1.96
CA ALA A 62 6.65 3.93 -0.57
C ALA A 62 5.96 2.71 0.05
N VAL A 63 5.40 1.84 -0.81
CA VAL A 63 4.92 0.51 -0.45
C VAL A 63 5.32 -0.48 -1.55
N PRO A 64 5.44 -1.79 -1.27
CA PRO A 64 5.75 -2.77 -2.31
C PRO A 64 4.65 -2.83 -3.38
N VAL A 65 5.02 -3.27 -4.58
CA VAL A 65 4.04 -3.53 -5.64
C VAL A 65 3.19 -4.71 -5.27
N TYR A 66 1.88 -4.54 -5.25
CA TYR A 66 0.91 -5.57 -4.95
C TYR A 66 0.48 -6.25 -6.26
N LEU A 67 0.77 -7.55 -6.36
CA LEU A 67 0.65 -8.34 -7.59
C LEU A 67 -0.68 -9.09 -7.67
N GLY A 68 -1.42 -9.17 -6.56
CA GLY A 68 -2.74 -9.79 -6.48
C GLY A 68 -2.83 -10.90 -5.45
N ASP A 69 -3.98 -11.56 -5.41
CA ASP A 69 -4.29 -12.63 -4.47
C ASP A 69 -4.34 -14.00 -5.16
N ILE A 70 -3.92 -15.03 -4.43
CA ILE A 70 -4.12 -16.45 -4.78
C ILE A 70 -4.99 -17.08 -3.68
N TYR A 71 -6.13 -17.66 -4.09
CA TYR A 71 -7.01 -18.40 -3.19
C TYR A 71 -6.81 -19.91 -3.36
N LEU A 72 -6.42 -20.58 -2.28
CA LEU A 72 -6.17 -22.01 -2.25
C LEU A 72 -7.45 -22.74 -1.83
N GLN A 73 -8.40 -22.90 -2.76
CA GLN A 73 -9.72 -23.49 -2.46
C GLN A 73 -9.69 -25.01 -2.22
N GLN A 74 -8.79 -25.73 -2.89
CA GLN A 74 -8.73 -27.20 -2.86
C GLN A 74 -7.38 -27.74 -2.38
N ASN A 75 -6.34 -26.90 -2.40
CA ASN A 75 -4.96 -27.27 -2.06
C ASN A 75 -4.47 -26.41 -0.89
N ILE A 76 -5.14 -26.55 0.27
CA ILE A 76 -4.73 -25.86 1.50
C ILE A 76 -3.28 -26.22 1.80
N TYR A 77 -2.44 -25.21 1.96
CA TYR A 77 -1.04 -25.41 2.28
C TYR A 77 -0.86 -25.43 3.79
N TYR A 78 -0.61 -26.61 4.34
CA TYR A 78 -0.45 -26.81 5.78
C TYR A 78 1.00 -26.59 6.19
N LEU A 79 1.21 -25.55 7.00
CA LEU A 79 2.40 -25.38 7.84
C LEU A 79 2.15 -26.06 9.20
N PRO A 80 3.22 -26.36 9.98
CA PRO A 80 3.08 -27.01 11.29
C PRO A 80 2.08 -26.34 12.24
N ILE A 81 1.88 -25.03 12.09
CA ILE A 81 1.02 -24.22 12.98
C ILE A 81 -0.16 -23.54 12.27
N ARG A 82 -0.28 -23.62 10.93
CA ARG A 82 -1.28 -22.84 10.17
C ARG A 82 -1.73 -23.49 8.87
N ALA A 83 -2.99 -23.32 8.52
CA ALA A 83 -3.57 -23.75 7.25
C ALA A 83 -3.72 -22.56 6.29
N ILE A 84 -2.81 -22.41 5.33
CA ILE A 84 -2.83 -21.29 4.39
C ILE A 84 -3.91 -21.52 3.33
N VAL A 85 -4.89 -20.62 3.28
CA VAL A 85 -6.02 -20.65 2.32
C VAL A 85 -5.98 -19.48 1.34
N HIS A 86 -5.19 -18.44 1.65
CA HIS A 86 -5.07 -17.22 0.88
C HIS A 86 -3.62 -16.75 0.88
N ILE A 87 -3.10 -16.32 -0.27
CA ILE A 87 -1.75 -15.75 -0.41
C ILE A 87 -1.84 -14.42 -1.14
N ALA A 88 -1.48 -13.34 -0.45
CA ALA A 88 -1.26 -12.04 -1.09
C ALA A 88 0.15 -11.97 -1.67
N LEU A 89 0.27 -11.67 -2.97
CA LEU A 89 1.54 -11.56 -3.68
C LEU A 89 2.02 -10.12 -3.78
N MET A 90 3.31 -9.93 -3.56
CA MET A 90 3.96 -8.63 -3.51
C MET A 90 5.37 -8.68 -4.11
N SER A 91 5.86 -7.54 -4.62
CA SER A 91 7.27 -7.39 -4.95
C SER A 91 8.15 -7.48 -3.70
N TRP A 92 9.44 -7.74 -3.91
CA TRP A 92 10.42 -7.47 -2.88
C TRP A 92 10.38 -5.99 -2.48
N GLY A 93 10.34 -5.72 -1.17
CA GLY A 93 10.26 -4.37 -0.62
C GLY A 93 11.54 -3.90 0.06
N GLY A 94 12.56 -4.75 0.17
CA GLY A 94 13.81 -4.42 0.86
C GLY A 94 14.01 -5.20 2.16
N LYS A 95 15.02 -4.78 2.94
CA LYS A 95 15.39 -5.42 4.20
C LYS A 95 14.59 -4.77 5.34
N ALA A 96 13.99 -5.58 6.21
CA ALA A 96 13.27 -5.05 7.37
C ALA A 96 14.23 -4.27 8.29
N LEU A 97 13.76 -3.11 8.75
CA LEU A 97 14.48 -2.30 9.72
C LEU A 97 14.50 -2.99 11.08
N LYS A 98 15.56 -2.71 11.83
CA LYS A 98 15.62 -2.92 13.27
C LYS A 98 15.26 -1.62 13.98
N GLU A 99 14.87 -1.72 15.25
CA GLU A 99 14.56 -0.53 16.05
C GLU A 99 15.73 0.47 16.10
N ASP A 100 16.97 -0.02 16.12
CA ASP A 100 18.16 0.82 16.10
C ASP A 100 18.31 1.62 14.79
N ASP A 101 17.81 1.08 13.66
CA ASP A 101 17.88 1.71 12.34
C ASP A 101 16.85 2.84 12.18
N CYS A 102 15.75 2.81 12.95
CA CYS A 102 14.64 3.77 12.82
C CYS A 102 15.09 5.23 13.03
N SER A 103 16.08 5.44 13.90
CA SER A 103 16.63 6.78 14.15
C SER A 103 17.39 7.33 12.94
N PHE A 104 18.14 6.47 12.25
CA PHE A 104 18.91 6.82 11.06
C PHE A 104 18.01 7.11 9.85
N PHE A 105 16.92 6.34 9.69
CA PHE A 105 15.98 6.50 8.58
C PHE A 105 14.78 7.40 8.90
N LYS A 106 14.82 8.15 10.00
CA LYS A 106 13.66 8.90 10.51
C LYS A 106 13.02 9.80 9.45
N ASP A 107 13.81 10.56 8.70
CA ASP A 107 13.29 11.48 7.69
C ASP A 107 12.55 10.74 6.56
N GLU A 108 13.06 9.58 6.14
CA GLU A 108 12.42 8.76 5.11
C GLU A 108 11.19 7.99 5.64
N ILE A 109 11.20 7.61 6.92
CA ILE A 109 10.02 7.06 7.61
C ILE A 109 8.91 8.12 7.65
N ASP A 110 9.22 9.33 8.11
CA ASP A 110 8.26 10.42 8.26
C ASP A 110 7.71 10.87 6.90
N ARG A 111 8.58 10.94 5.88
CA ARG A 111 8.17 11.19 4.49
C ARG A 111 7.19 10.15 3.97
N THR A 112 7.53 8.88 4.10
CA THR A 112 6.70 7.76 3.62
C THR A 112 5.36 7.72 4.35
N ARG A 113 5.37 7.93 5.67
CA ARG A 113 4.16 8.06 6.49
C ARG A 113 3.27 9.20 5.98
N SER A 114 3.85 10.37 5.70
CA SER A 114 3.10 11.52 5.18
C SER A 114 2.46 11.22 3.83
N GLU A 115 3.18 10.58 2.90
CA GLU A 115 2.65 10.20 1.58
C GLU A 115 1.47 9.21 1.71
N ILE A 116 1.56 8.23 2.62
CA ILE A 116 0.48 7.26 2.90
C ILE A 116 -0.74 7.97 3.52
N SER A 117 -0.51 8.85 4.50
CA SER A 117 -1.55 9.68 5.11
C SER A 117 -2.21 10.60 4.10
N ASP A 118 -1.44 11.14 3.16
CA ASP A 118 -1.94 11.99 2.09
C ASP A 118 -2.77 11.25 1.04
N ALA A 119 -2.50 9.97 0.85
CA ALA A 119 -3.37 9.06 0.11
C ALA A 119 -4.66 8.70 0.89
N GLY A 120 -4.82 9.19 2.12
CA GLY A 120 -6.00 8.96 2.96
C GLY A 120 -5.97 7.62 3.69
N ILE A 121 -4.78 7.06 3.94
CA ILE A 121 -4.60 5.81 4.67
C ILE A 121 -3.78 6.08 5.93
N GLU A 122 -4.20 5.52 7.06
CA GLU A 122 -3.44 5.49 8.30
C GLU A 122 -3.00 4.05 8.58
N HIS A 123 -1.72 3.78 8.80
CA HIS A 123 -1.20 2.40 8.85
C HIS A 123 -1.56 1.65 10.14
N LEU A 124 -1.49 2.32 11.30
CA LEU A 124 -1.84 1.80 12.63
C LEU A 124 -1.03 0.58 13.13
N ASP A 125 0.09 0.25 12.47
CA ASP A 125 1.04 -0.80 12.93
C ASP A 125 2.48 -0.48 12.52
N GLU A 126 2.95 0.70 12.89
CA GLU A 126 4.23 1.26 12.47
C GLU A 126 5.40 0.81 13.36
N ARG A 127 5.63 -0.50 13.40
CA ARG A 127 6.80 -1.08 14.09
C ARG A 127 7.94 -1.29 13.09
N ALA A 128 9.19 -1.30 13.55
CA ALA A 128 10.35 -1.49 12.67
C ALA A 128 10.26 -2.73 11.73
N PRO A 129 9.71 -3.90 12.16
CA PRO A 129 9.54 -5.05 11.27
C PRO A 129 8.60 -4.83 10.07
N ASN A 130 7.71 -3.82 10.17
CA ASN A 130 6.78 -3.44 9.11
C ASN A 130 7.31 -2.30 8.23
N MET A 131 8.58 -1.92 8.42
CA MET A 131 9.28 -0.93 7.61
C MET A 131 10.47 -1.59 6.94
N LEU A 132 10.58 -1.45 5.62
CA LEU A 132 11.63 -2.07 4.82
C LEU A 132 12.51 -0.98 4.21
N TRP A 133 13.82 -1.07 4.37
CA TRP A 133 14.75 -0.26 3.59
C TRP A 133 14.98 -0.91 2.22
N ASN A 134 14.58 -0.21 1.17
CA ASN A 134 14.85 -0.59 -0.20
C ASN A 134 16.07 0.18 -0.73
N GLU A 135 17.20 -0.52 -0.84
CA GLU A 135 18.46 0.04 -1.34
C GLU A 135 18.39 0.46 -2.81
N GLU A 136 17.55 -0.15 -3.65
CA GLU A 136 17.48 0.16 -5.08
C GLU A 136 16.82 1.52 -5.33
N VAL A 137 15.72 1.80 -4.63
CA VAL A 137 14.99 3.06 -4.78
C VAL A 137 15.35 4.09 -3.71
N GLN A 138 16.20 3.74 -2.74
CA GLN A 138 16.60 4.59 -1.61
C GLN A 138 15.41 5.11 -0.82
N ARG A 139 14.47 4.21 -0.49
CA ARG A 139 13.23 4.54 0.23
C ARG A 139 12.96 3.54 1.35
N VAL A 140 12.34 4.04 2.41
CA VAL A 140 11.64 3.20 3.37
C VAL A 140 10.27 2.85 2.79
N MET A 141 9.93 1.57 2.75
CA MET A 141 8.63 1.06 2.33
C MET A 141 7.86 0.53 3.54
N PHE A 142 6.57 0.84 3.63
CA PHE A 142 5.70 0.28 4.67
C PHE A 142 5.02 -1.00 4.15
N ILE A 143 4.86 -1.98 5.04
CA ILE A 143 4.20 -3.26 4.76
C ILE A 143 3.25 -3.65 5.90
N ASP A 144 2.41 -4.65 5.65
CA ASP A 144 1.42 -5.17 6.61
C ASP A 144 0.33 -4.13 6.97
N PHE A 145 -0.51 -3.83 6.00
CA PHE A 145 -1.64 -2.91 6.16
C PHE A 145 -2.88 -3.59 6.77
N GLY A 146 -2.72 -4.74 7.43
CA GLY A 146 -3.83 -5.49 8.02
C GLY A 146 -4.62 -4.71 9.08
N ARG A 147 -3.99 -3.70 9.70
CA ARG A 147 -4.61 -2.80 10.70
C ARG A 147 -4.95 -1.42 10.17
N ALA A 148 -4.62 -1.12 8.92
CA ALA A 148 -4.74 0.23 8.37
C ALA A 148 -6.19 0.70 8.31
N GLN A 149 -6.42 2.01 8.32
CA GLN A 149 -7.74 2.62 8.19
C GLN A 149 -7.78 3.66 7.08
N VAL A 150 -8.91 3.73 6.38
CA VAL A 150 -9.16 4.79 5.39
C VAL A 150 -9.65 6.03 6.11
N THR A 151 -8.84 7.08 6.11
CA THR A 151 -9.23 8.37 6.66
C THR A 151 -10.06 9.12 5.62
N ARG A 152 -11.31 9.44 5.98
CA ARG A 152 -12.13 10.32 5.15
C ARG A 152 -11.52 11.72 5.25
N LYS A 153 -10.69 12.11 4.28
CA LYS A 153 -10.26 13.51 4.16
C LYS A 153 -11.53 14.37 4.13
N ARG A 154 -11.83 15.08 5.23
CA ARG A 154 -12.89 16.07 5.25
C ARG A 154 -12.54 17.04 4.14
N LYS A 155 -13.33 17.07 3.07
CA LYS A 155 -13.30 18.19 2.12
C LYS A 155 -13.42 19.43 3.01
N PHE A 156 -12.36 20.21 3.13
CA PHE A 156 -12.49 21.57 3.64
C PHE A 156 -13.45 22.27 2.67
N SER A 157 -14.73 22.27 3.01
CA SER A 157 -15.71 23.16 2.41
C SER A 157 -15.22 24.56 2.77
N GLY A 158 -14.55 25.23 1.82
CA GLY A 158 -14.03 26.57 2.01
C GLY A 158 -15.12 27.44 2.62
N ARG A 159 -14.87 27.96 3.82
CA ARG A 159 -15.66 29.08 4.34
C ARG A 159 -15.47 30.22 3.35
N LYS A 160 -16.53 30.59 2.63
CA LYS A 160 -16.53 31.80 1.80
C LYS A 160 -16.11 32.97 2.69
N PRO A 161 -15.17 33.84 2.26
CA PRO A 161 -14.92 35.07 2.97
C PRO A 161 -16.21 35.90 2.96
N HIS A 162 -16.66 36.33 4.14
CA HIS A 162 -17.74 37.29 4.27
C HIS A 162 -17.27 38.59 3.61
N SER A 163 -17.74 38.89 2.40
CA SER A 163 -17.48 40.16 1.74
C SER A 163 -18.27 41.26 2.45
N SER A 164 -17.62 42.00 3.34
CA SER A 164 -18.08 43.29 3.81
C SER A 164 -17.98 44.29 2.65
N LYS A 165 -19.10 44.59 2.00
CA LYS A 165 -19.18 45.76 1.10
C LYS A 165 -20.30 46.71 1.52
N SER A 166 -19.78 47.84 2.00
CA SER A 166 -20.38 49.11 2.32
C SER A 166 -21.48 49.58 1.36
N LYS A 167 -22.52 50.15 1.97
CA LYS A 167 -23.66 50.85 1.38
C LYS A 167 -23.17 52.18 0.80
N ARG A 168 -23.21 52.40 -0.52
CA ARG A 168 -23.13 53.76 -1.10
C ARG A 168 -24.05 53.95 -2.31
N GLN A 169 -24.64 55.15 -2.30
CA GLN A 169 -25.79 55.67 -3.04
C GLN A 169 -25.73 55.59 -4.57
N ARG A 170 -26.94 55.51 -5.15
CA ARG A 170 -27.30 55.73 -6.55
C ARG A 170 -26.93 57.15 -6.97
N ILE A 171 -26.30 57.29 -8.15
CA ILE A 171 -26.37 58.52 -8.96
C ILE A 171 -26.78 58.07 -10.38
N ALA A 172 -27.89 58.63 -10.85
CA ALA A 172 -28.38 58.48 -12.21
C ALA A 172 -27.64 59.46 -13.13
N MET A 173 -27.22 59.00 -14.30
CA MET A 173 -26.97 59.89 -15.44
C MET A 173 -27.69 59.34 -16.67
N ARG A 174 -28.61 60.16 -17.16
CA ARG A 174 -29.27 60.07 -18.47
C ARG A 174 -28.22 60.26 -19.56
N TYR A 175 -28.32 59.47 -20.62
CA TYR A 175 -27.84 59.86 -21.93
C TYR A 175 -29.01 59.80 -22.90
N GLU A 176 -29.28 60.93 -23.55
CA GLU A 176 -30.20 61.07 -24.67
C GLU A 176 -29.58 60.39 -25.90
N VAL A 177 -30.42 59.68 -26.67
CA VAL A 177 -30.05 59.17 -27.99
C VAL A 177 -30.70 60.08 -29.01
N VAL A 178 -29.87 60.78 -29.77
CA VAL A 178 -30.26 61.44 -31.02
C VAL A 178 -29.94 60.47 -32.15
N VAL A 179 -30.98 59.91 -32.77
CA VAL A 179 -31.05 59.58 -34.20
C VAL A 179 -32.47 59.80 -34.67
#